data_AF-A0A6I6AF24-F1
#
_entry.id   AF-A0A6I6AF24-F1
#
_cell.length_a   1.000
_cell.length_b   1.000
_cell.length_c   1.000
_cell.angle_alpha   90.00
_cell.angle_beta   90.00
_cell.angle_gamma   90.00
#
_symmetry.space_group_name_H-M   'P 1'
#
loop_
_entity.id
_entity.type
_entity.pdbx_description
1 polymer ?
#
loop_
_entity_poly.entity_id
_entity_poly.type
_entity_poly.pdbx_seq_one_letter_code
_entity_poly.pdbx_strand_id
1 'polypeptide(L)'
;MQEMRYTEKEIMPLIAEHLVDMYGLDDDEAPDPVQDLDLRIDLYFKAVKVWDDIDFTDFRFRFERVFQIKCAPEVWEQLFGVGSHYRTEAEWVEQVGQYLTFRKLVDFIAERTTYISFQPVQVIDRECGPAGAFYGITELSNLLVSAACQITPSTRIIDAFRGDALDQFWSELYWRNRQKIPEISRKWDSLFMSGCLLAVLEFLIGIPLSIVTANILYLLAPCVSLYACWKLYRLYHHYSDPLPPELQTFRDLALFIAGLNSDAVLAVQTDPQCEVEGSA
;
A
#
# COMPACT_ATOMS: atom_id res chain seq x y z
N MET A 1 -25.93 12.19 7.89
CA MET A 1 -25.16 11.75 6.72
C MET A 1 -24.28 10.61 7.21
N GLN A 2 -24.45 9.39 6.68
CA GLN A 2 -23.44 8.35 6.90
C GLN A 2 -22.16 8.82 6.22
N GLU A 3 -21.06 8.90 6.98
CA GLU A 3 -19.74 9.00 6.37
C GLU A 3 -19.55 7.74 5.53
N MET A 4 -19.40 7.90 4.22
CA MET A 4 -19.01 6.78 3.37
C MET A 4 -17.58 6.41 3.76
N ARG A 5 -17.37 5.13 4.09
CA ARG A 5 -16.09 4.57 4.52
C ARG A 5 -15.78 3.34 3.67
N TYR A 6 -14.50 3.01 3.55
CA TYR A 6 -14.10 1.76 2.91
C TYR A 6 -14.57 0.57 3.72
N THR A 7 -14.86 -0.51 3.01
CA THR A 7 -15.35 -1.74 3.59
C THR A 7 -14.21 -2.71 3.88
N GLU A 8 -14.49 -3.71 4.71
CA GLU A 8 -13.57 -4.84 4.98
C GLU A 8 -13.08 -5.51 3.70
N LYS A 9 -13.95 -5.61 2.68
CA LYS A 9 -13.62 -6.18 1.36
C LYS A 9 -12.60 -5.37 0.56
N GLU A 10 -12.41 -4.09 0.91
CA GLU A 10 -11.49 -3.18 0.21
C GLU A 10 -10.17 -3.04 0.96
N ILE A 11 -10.21 -3.11 2.29
CA ILE A 11 -9.02 -2.94 3.15
C ILE A 11 -8.30 -4.27 3.36
N MET A 12 -9.02 -5.35 3.68
CA MET A 12 -8.43 -6.60 4.16
C MET A 12 -7.52 -7.31 3.14
N PRO A 13 -7.83 -7.36 1.83
CA PRO A 13 -6.91 -7.95 0.84
C PRO A 13 -5.53 -7.29 0.84
N LEU A 14 -5.47 -5.97 1.04
CA LEU A 14 -4.22 -5.24 1.09
C LEU A 14 -3.47 -5.49 2.40
N ILE A 15 -4.19 -5.63 3.52
CA ILE A 15 -3.57 -6.08 4.79
C ILE A 15 -2.93 -7.45 4.59
N ALA A 16 -3.64 -8.41 4.00
CA ALA A 16 -3.15 -9.76 3.79
C ALA A 16 -1.89 -9.80 2.91
N GLU A 17 -1.90 -9.11 1.76
CA GLU A 17 -0.74 -8.99 0.86
C GLU A 17 0.50 -8.45 1.59
N HIS A 18 0.33 -7.42 2.44
CA HIS A 18 1.45 -6.86 3.20
C HIS A 18 1.94 -7.74 4.33
N LEU A 19 1.08 -8.57 4.94
CA LEU A 19 1.54 -9.55 5.93
C LEU A 19 2.38 -10.64 5.27
N VAL A 20 1.97 -11.10 4.08
CA VAL A 20 2.74 -12.06 3.28
C VAL A 20 4.10 -11.49 2.90
N ASP A 21 4.15 -10.27 2.35
CA ASP A 21 5.42 -9.60 2.00
C ASP A 21 6.34 -9.36 3.21
N MET A 22 5.77 -8.92 4.34
CA MET A 22 6.55 -8.55 5.53
C MET A 22 7.21 -9.76 6.18
N TYR A 23 6.50 -10.88 6.25
CA TYR A 23 6.94 -12.06 6.98
C TYR A 23 7.40 -13.20 6.07
N GLY A 24 7.35 -13.02 4.74
CA GLY A 24 7.73 -14.05 3.77
C GLY A 24 6.91 -15.33 3.95
N LEU A 25 5.62 -15.17 4.26
CA LEU A 25 4.72 -16.32 4.44
C LEU A 25 4.48 -16.97 3.08
N ASP A 26 4.63 -18.29 2.98
CA ASP A 26 4.17 -19.00 1.79
C ASP A 26 2.63 -18.94 1.78
N ASP A 27 2.04 -18.55 0.64
CA ASP A 27 0.58 -18.40 0.44
C ASP A 27 -0.20 -19.67 0.84
N ASP A 28 0.47 -20.83 0.86
CA ASP A 28 -0.08 -22.15 1.17
C ASP A 28 -0.06 -22.51 2.67
N GLU A 29 0.76 -21.82 3.49
CA GLU A 29 1.00 -22.19 4.91
C GLU A 29 0.35 -21.24 5.92
N ALA A 30 0.07 -20.00 5.54
CA ALA A 30 -0.57 -19.03 6.43
C ALA A 30 -2.11 -19.17 6.39
N PRO A 31 -2.79 -19.09 7.55
CA PRO A 31 -4.24 -18.87 7.56
C PRO A 31 -4.54 -17.62 6.73
N ASP A 32 -5.57 -17.65 5.89
CA ASP A 32 -5.98 -16.45 5.16
C ASP A 32 -6.75 -15.52 6.13
N PRO A 33 -6.17 -14.38 6.55
CA PRO A 33 -6.84 -13.49 7.51
C PRO A 33 -8.09 -12.82 6.90
N VAL A 34 -8.29 -12.92 5.57
CA VAL A 34 -9.52 -12.47 4.90
C VAL A 34 -10.73 -13.32 5.28
N GLN A 35 -10.54 -14.58 5.71
CA GLN A 35 -11.63 -15.51 6.00
C GLN A 35 -12.27 -15.32 7.39
N ASP A 36 -11.51 -14.80 8.36
CA ASP A 36 -12.01 -14.55 9.72
C ASP A 36 -11.50 -13.21 10.24
N LEU A 37 -12.31 -12.17 10.08
CA LEU A 37 -12.00 -10.83 10.58
C LEU A 37 -12.06 -10.74 12.11
N ASP A 38 -12.76 -11.65 12.77
CA ASP A 38 -12.84 -11.68 14.23
C ASP A 38 -11.68 -12.46 14.85
N LEU A 39 -10.81 -13.04 14.01
CA LEU A 39 -9.55 -13.61 14.44
C LEU A 39 -8.68 -12.55 15.10
N ARG A 40 -8.20 -12.91 16.30
CA ARG A 40 -7.25 -12.09 17.05
C ARG A 40 -5.89 -12.08 16.36
N ILE A 41 -5.32 -10.89 16.25
CA ILE A 41 -4.04 -10.65 15.57
C ILE A 41 -2.89 -11.42 16.26
N ASP A 42 -2.89 -11.53 17.59
CA ASP A 42 -1.86 -12.28 18.30
C ASP A 42 -1.94 -13.79 18.06
N LEU A 43 -3.15 -14.35 17.96
CA LEU A 43 -3.35 -15.76 17.63
C LEU A 43 -2.89 -16.06 16.21
N TYR A 44 -3.19 -15.16 15.28
CA TYR A 44 -2.72 -15.25 13.90
C TYR A 44 -1.19 -15.33 13.84
N PHE A 45 -0.51 -14.37 14.45
CA PHE A 45 0.95 -14.30 14.43
C PHE A 45 1.64 -15.46 15.15
N LYS A 46 1.03 -16.00 16.21
CA LYS A 46 1.51 -17.22 16.87
C LYS A 46 1.33 -18.45 15.98
N ALA A 47 0.22 -18.54 15.24
CA ALA A 47 -0.02 -19.64 14.31
C ALA A 47 1.02 -19.68 13.18
N VAL A 48 1.38 -18.52 12.64
CA VAL A 48 2.44 -18.40 11.62
C VAL A 48 3.86 -18.30 12.21
N LYS A 49 4.01 -18.45 13.53
CA LYS A 49 5.30 -18.46 14.26
C LYS A 49 6.16 -17.19 14.09
N VAL A 50 5.54 -16.04 13.86
CA VAL A 50 6.25 -14.76 13.73
C VAL A 50 6.07 -13.84 14.93
N TRP A 51 5.21 -14.20 15.90
CA TRP A 51 4.85 -13.36 17.04
C TRP A 51 6.05 -12.76 17.78
N ASP A 52 7.09 -13.55 18.02
CA ASP A 52 8.28 -13.11 18.75
C ASP A 52 9.22 -12.23 17.91
N ASP A 53 9.07 -12.25 16.59
CA ASP A 53 9.90 -11.54 15.61
C ASP A 53 9.22 -10.27 15.06
N ILE A 54 8.04 -9.91 15.58
CA ILE A 54 7.30 -8.72 15.14
C ILE A 54 8.06 -7.46 15.56
N ASP A 55 8.56 -6.72 14.57
CA ASP A 55 8.93 -5.32 14.76
C ASP A 55 7.68 -4.43 14.61
N PHE A 56 7.16 -3.95 15.74
CA PHE A 56 6.01 -3.05 15.77
C PHE A 56 6.26 -1.73 15.01
N THR A 57 7.50 -1.27 14.98
CA THR A 57 7.87 -0.04 14.27
C THR A 57 7.78 -0.25 12.77
N ASP A 58 8.29 -1.38 12.27
CA ASP A 58 8.19 -1.74 10.84
C ASP A 58 6.74 -2.01 10.45
N PHE A 59 6.00 -2.75 11.29
CA PHE A 59 4.57 -2.98 11.11
C PHE A 59 3.82 -1.65 10.93
N ARG A 60 3.91 -0.74 11.91
CA ARG A 60 3.29 0.59 11.85
C ARG A 60 3.69 1.33 10.58
N PHE A 61 5.00 1.43 10.32
CA PHE A 61 5.54 2.19 9.20
C PHE A 61 4.99 1.72 7.85
N ARG A 62 4.89 0.40 7.65
CA ARG A 62 4.34 -0.18 6.42
C ARG A 62 2.85 0.13 6.28
N PHE A 63 2.04 -0.09 7.30
CA PHE A 63 0.60 0.19 7.25
C PHE A 63 0.29 1.69 7.05
N GLU A 64 1.01 2.58 7.75
CA GLU A 64 0.87 4.02 7.56
C GLU A 64 1.24 4.46 6.15
N ARG A 65 2.32 3.89 5.59
CA ARG A 65 2.76 4.19 4.22
C ARG A 65 1.76 3.68 3.17
N VAL A 66 1.17 2.52 3.39
CA VAL A 66 0.27 1.88 2.43
C VAL A 66 -1.08 2.59 2.37
N PHE A 67 -1.67 2.88 3.53
CA PHE A 67 -2.98 3.53 3.62
C PHE A 67 -2.90 5.06 3.73
N GLN A 68 -1.70 5.63 3.64
CA GLN A 68 -1.40 7.06 3.82
C GLN A 68 -1.97 7.64 5.12
N ILE A 69 -2.00 6.84 6.17
CA ILE A 69 -2.48 7.24 7.49
C ILE A 69 -1.40 8.09 8.17
N LYS A 70 -1.78 9.28 8.62
CA LYS A 70 -0.91 10.14 9.44
C LYS A 70 -1.51 10.23 10.83
N CYS A 71 -1.00 9.43 11.75
CA CYS A 71 -1.35 9.54 13.16
C CYS A 71 -0.11 9.52 14.05
N ALA A 72 -0.31 9.93 15.31
CA ALA A 72 0.77 9.95 16.27
C ALA A 72 1.11 8.50 16.71
N PRO A 73 2.40 8.18 16.97
CA PRO A 73 2.84 6.86 17.46
C PRO A 73 1.99 6.30 18.59
N GLU A 74 1.55 7.17 19.49
CA GLU A 74 0.79 6.85 20.70
C GLU A 74 -0.58 6.24 20.36
N VAL A 75 -1.15 6.58 19.19
CA VAL A 75 -2.43 6.04 18.74
C VAL A 75 -2.29 4.56 18.37
N TRP A 76 -1.19 4.20 17.71
CA TRP A 76 -0.87 2.80 17.41
C TRP A 76 -0.50 2.03 18.67
N GLU A 77 0.29 2.65 19.55
CA GLU A 77 0.67 2.08 20.85
C GLU A 77 -0.57 1.78 21.70
N GLN A 78 -1.57 2.67 21.71
CA GLN A 78 -2.85 2.42 22.39
C GLN A 78 -3.63 1.27 21.76
N LEU A 79 -3.67 1.18 20.43
CA LEU A 79 -4.38 0.09 19.74
C LEU A 79 -3.75 -1.28 20.06
N PHE A 80 -2.43 -1.37 20.05
CA PHE A 80 -1.69 -2.62 20.29
C PHE A 80 -1.30 -2.85 21.75
N GLY A 81 -1.59 -1.89 22.65
CA GLY A 81 -1.20 -1.96 24.06
C GLY A 81 0.31 -1.90 24.29
N VAL A 82 1.08 -1.36 23.34
CA VAL A 82 2.53 -1.21 23.43
C VAL A 82 2.84 -0.03 24.36
N GLY A 83 3.81 -0.18 25.27
CA GLY A 83 4.16 0.86 26.25
C GLY A 83 3.31 0.87 27.52
N SER A 84 2.25 0.06 27.60
CA SER A 84 1.50 -0.20 28.83
C SER A 84 2.31 -1.09 29.79
N HIS A 85 2.23 -0.82 31.09
CA HIS A 85 2.95 -1.57 32.14
C HIS A 85 2.34 -2.94 32.46
N TYR A 86 1.91 -3.70 31.44
CA TYR A 86 1.42 -5.06 31.63
C TYR A 86 2.59 -5.95 32.08
N ARG A 87 2.36 -6.74 33.14
CA ARG A 87 3.39 -7.58 33.74
C ARG A 87 3.41 -8.98 33.14
N THR A 88 2.32 -9.40 32.51
CA THR A 88 2.17 -10.74 31.92
C THR A 88 1.43 -10.68 30.59
N GLU A 89 1.67 -11.69 29.75
CA GLU A 89 0.92 -11.87 28.50
C GLU A 89 -0.58 -12.03 28.74
N ALA A 90 -0.98 -12.76 29.79
CA ALA A 90 -2.39 -12.94 30.15
C ALA A 90 -3.09 -11.60 30.47
N GLU A 91 -2.39 -10.71 31.17
CA GLU A 91 -2.87 -9.35 31.46
C GLU A 91 -3.01 -8.52 30.18
N TRP A 92 -2.06 -8.61 29.25
CA TRP A 92 -2.17 -7.95 27.95
C TRP A 92 -3.33 -8.54 27.12
N VAL A 93 -3.51 -9.85 27.12
CA VAL A 93 -4.62 -10.52 26.41
C VAL A 93 -5.97 -10.07 26.94
N GLU A 94 -6.13 -9.99 28.26
CA GLU A 94 -7.37 -9.54 28.89
C GLU A 94 -7.65 -8.05 28.60
N GLN A 95 -6.63 -7.19 28.62
CA GLN A 95 -6.85 -5.74 28.49
C GLN A 95 -6.92 -5.27 27.03
N VAL A 96 -6.17 -5.93 26.14
CA VAL A 96 -5.97 -5.49 24.75
C VAL A 96 -6.19 -6.62 23.76
N GLY A 97 -5.50 -7.75 23.93
CA GLY A 97 -5.46 -8.82 22.92
C GLY A 97 -6.83 -9.39 22.55
N GLN A 98 -7.77 -9.47 23.50
CA GLN A 98 -9.13 -9.96 23.23
C GLN A 98 -9.94 -9.05 22.29
N TYR A 99 -9.58 -7.77 22.19
CA TYR A 99 -10.24 -6.78 21.32
C TYR A 99 -9.44 -6.47 20.05
N LEU A 100 -8.19 -6.95 19.97
CA LEU A 100 -7.30 -6.72 18.85
C LEU A 100 -7.51 -7.77 17.75
N THR A 101 -8.57 -7.58 16.97
CA THR A 101 -8.93 -8.42 15.83
C THR A 101 -8.62 -7.72 14.50
N PHE A 102 -8.62 -8.48 13.39
CA PHE A 102 -8.49 -7.90 12.06
C PHE A 102 -9.63 -6.92 11.73
N ARG A 103 -10.85 -7.19 12.20
CA ARG A 103 -11.98 -6.26 12.11
C ARG A 103 -11.63 -4.92 12.76
N LYS A 104 -11.06 -4.96 13.97
CA LYS A 104 -10.67 -3.74 14.68
C LYS A 104 -9.60 -2.95 13.94
N LEU A 105 -8.66 -3.64 13.29
CA LEU A 105 -7.63 -3.02 12.46
C LEU A 105 -8.23 -2.41 11.19
N VAL A 106 -9.16 -3.10 10.53
CA VAL A 106 -9.90 -2.56 9.38
C VAL A 106 -10.68 -1.32 9.78
N ASP A 107 -11.44 -1.36 10.87
CA ASP A 107 -12.20 -0.21 11.38
C ASP A 107 -11.27 0.97 11.66
N PHE A 108 -10.12 0.71 12.28
CA PHE A 108 -9.11 1.72 12.56
C PHE A 108 -8.62 2.43 11.29
N ILE A 109 -8.37 1.66 10.21
CA ILE A 109 -7.96 2.18 8.90
C ILE A 109 -9.12 2.92 8.22
N ALA A 110 -10.33 2.34 8.23
CA ALA A 110 -11.52 2.93 7.62
C ALA A 110 -11.90 4.28 8.26
N GLU A 111 -11.68 4.45 9.55
CA GLU A 111 -11.88 5.71 10.29
C GLU A 111 -10.87 6.80 9.92
N ARG A 112 -9.68 6.42 9.45
CA ARG A 112 -8.53 7.33 9.24
C ARG A 112 -8.21 7.57 7.78
N THR A 113 -8.92 6.91 6.88
CA THR A 113 -8.76 7.06 5.43
C THR A 113 -9.89 7.90 4.86
N THR A 114 -9.56 8.82 3.96
CA THR A 114 -10.55 9.60 3.22
C THR A 114 -11.22 8.71 2.18
N TYR A 115 -12.54 8.61 2.19
CA TYR A 115 -13.29 7.93 1.13
C TYR A 115 -13.29 8.73 -0.17
N ILE A 116 -13.04 8.05 -1.30
CA ILE A 116 -13.01 8.65 -2.63
C ILE A 116 -13.79 7.71 -3.54
N SER A 117 -14.82 8.24 -4.21
CA SER A 117 -15.67 7.45 -5.08
C SER A 117 -15.16 7.47 -6.52
N PHE A 118 -15.10 6.29 -7.13
CA PHE A 118 -14.85 6.11 -8.58
C PHE A 118 -16.12 5.64 -9.32
N GLN A 119 -17.28 5.67 -8.65
CA GLN A 119 -18.54 5.19 -9.21
C GLN A 119 -19.08 6.10 -10.32
N PRO A 120 -19.86 5.55 -11.27
CA PRO A 120 -20.49 6.34 -12.32
C PRO A 120 -21.30 7.52 -11.77
N VAL A 121 -21.25 8.64 -12.49
CA VAL A 121 -21.99 9.87 -12.15
C VAL A 121 -22.96 10.21 -13.27
N GLN A 122 -24.06 10.89 -12.94
CA GLN A 122 -24.99 11.36 -13.95
C GLN A 122 -24.46 12.61 -14.67
N VAL A 123 -24.39 12.53 -15.99
CA VAL A 123 -24.03 13.63 -16.89
C VAL A 123 -25.08 13.70 -17.99
N ILE A 124 -25.88 14.76 -18.00
CA ILE A 124 -26.96 14.97 -19.00
C ILE A 124 -27.88 13.74 -19.06
N ASP A 125 -28.48 13.39 -17.92
CA ASP A 125 -29.44 12.28 -17.76
C ASP A 125 -28.92 10.89 -18.16
N ARG A 126 -27.60 10.70 -18.21
CA ARG A 126 -26.95 9.41 -18.47
C ARG A 126 -25.87 9.13 -17.44
N GLU A 127 -25.79 7.89 -16.99
CA GLU A 127 -24.68 7.44 -16.15
C GLU A 127 -23.40 7.37 -16.98
N CYS A 128 -22.35 8.01 -16.47
CA CYS A 128 -21.05 8.10 -17.11
C CYS A 128 -19.98 7.58 -16.15
N GLY A 129 -19.59 6.31 -16.32
CA GLY A 129 -18.50 5.69 -15.57
C GLY A 129 -17.17 6.46 -15.66
N PRO A 130 -16.69 6.82 -16.87
CA PRO A 130 -15.42 7.53 -17.01
C PRO A 130 -15.40 8.91 -16.36
N ALA A 131 -16.54 9.63 -16.35
CA ALA A 131 -16.63 10.90 -15.65
C ALA A 131 -16.52 10.72 -14.12
N GLY A 132 -17.18 9.70 -13.58
CA GLY A 132 -17.10 9.35 -12.16
C GLY A 132 -15.68 8.98 -11.74
N ALA A 133 -15.02 8.11 -12.52
CA ALA A 133 -13.62 7.75 -12.30
C ALA A 133 -12.68 8.97 -12.37
N PHE A 134 -12.88 9.87 -13.33
CA PHE A 134 -12.08 11.09 -13.45
C PHE A 134 -12.28 12.05 -12.27
N TYR A 135 -13.51 12.18 -11.76
CA TYR A 135 -13.75 12.95 -10.54
C TYR A 135 -13.04 12.35 -9.33
N GLY A 136 -13.11 11.03 -9.14
CA GLY A 136 -12.36 10.35 -8.08
C GLY A 136 -10.85 10.55 -8.18
N ILE A 137 -10.29 10.45 -9.39
CA ILE A 137 -8.86 10.76 -9.63
C ILE A 137 -8.51 12.19 -9.25
N THR A 138 -9.37 13.14 -9.62
CA THR A 138 -9.15 14.56 -9.33
C THR A 138 -9.26 14.83 -7.83
N GLU A 139 -10.22 14.22 -7.15
CA GLU A 139 -10.38 14.29 -5.69
C GLU A 139 -9.16 13.72 -4.96
N LEU A 140 -8.65 12.56 -5.39
CA LEU A 140 -7.42 11.96 -4.89
C LEU A 140 -6.21 12.90 -5.04
N SER A 141 -6.08 13.54 -6.20
CA SER A 141 -5.00 14.51 -6.43
C SER A 141 -5.10 15.78 -5.55
N ASN A 142 -6.31 16.18 -5.19
CA ASN A 142 -6.51 17.39 -4.41
C ASN A 142 -6.33 17.14 -2.92
N LEU A 143 -6.74 15.97 -2.43
CA LEU A 143 -6.77 15.65 -1.00
C LEU A 143 -5.49 14.96 -0.51
N LEU A 144 -4.88 14.10 -1.34
CA LEU A 144 -3.85 13.18 -0.88
C LEU A 144 -2.50 13.42 -1.54
N VAL A 145 -2.48 13.60 -2.87
CA VAL A 145 -1.24 13.74 -3.63
C VAL A 145 -1.31 14.94 -4.56
N SER A 146 -0.71 16.05 -4.15
CA SER A 146 -0.78 17.31 -4.91
C SER A 146 -0.14 17.20 -6.29
N ALA A 147 -0.93 17.42 -7.33
CA ALA A 147 -0.46 17.45 -8.71
C ALA A 147 0.37 18.71 -9.00
N ALA A 148 1.39 18.58 -9.85
CA ALA A 148 2.21 19.70 -10.29
C ALA A 148 1.46 20.67 -11.23
N CYS A 149 0.39 20.21 -11.86
CA CYS A 149 -0.43 20.99 -12.79
C CYS A 149 -1.91 20.62 -12.67
N GLN A 150 -2.76 21.45 -13.28
CA GLN A 150 -4.19 21.17 -13.34
C GLN A 150 -4.45 19.91 -14.18
N ILE A 151 -5.14 18.95 -13.57
CA ILE A 151 -5.48 17.68 -14.21
C ILE A 151 -6.65 17.90 -15.17
N THR A 152 -6.44 17.51 -16.43
CA THR A 152 -7.47 17.42 -17.47
C THR A 152 -7.43 16.02 -18.08
N PRO A 153 -8.49 15.54 -18.75
CA PRO A 153 -8.48 14.19 -19.33
C PRO A 153 -7.33 13.96 -20.32
N SER A 154 -6.91 15.00 -21.05
CA SER A 154 -5.78 14.93 -21.99
C SER A 154 -4.41 15.12 -21.35
N THR A 155 -4.35 15.51 -20.08
CA THR A 155 -3.07 15.67 -19.37
C THR A 155 -2.40 14.31 -19.22
N ARG A 156 -1.10 14.24 -19.51
CA ARG A 156 -0.31 13.02 -19.25
C ARG A 156 -0.06 12.88 -17.76
N ILE A 157 -0.16 11.66 -17.25
CA ILE A 157 0.00 11.41 -15.81
C ILE A 157 1.41 11.82 -15.35
N ILE A 158 2.44 11.52 -16.16
CA ILE A 158 3.84 11.91 -15.89
C ILE A 158 4.09 13.42 -15.87
N ASP A 159 3.21 14.24 -16.43
CA ASP A 159 3.34 15.70 -16.37
C ASP A 159 2.72 16.28 -15.09
N ALA A 160 1.82 15.53 -14.45
CA ALA A 160 1.19 15.87 -13.18
C ALA A 160 1.94 15.27 -11.97
N PHE A 161 2.48 14.06 -12.11
CA PHE A 161 3.14 13.29 -11.05
C PHE A 161 4.44 12.67 -11.54
N ARG A 162 5.52 12.81 -10.76
CA ARG A 162 6.83 12.22 -11.04
C ARG A 162 7.52 11.74 -9.77
N GLY A 163 8.37 10.73 -9.90
CA GLY A 163 9.10 10.13 -8.79
C GLY A 163 8.15 9.72 -7.65
N ASP A 164 8.50 10.12 -6.41
CA ASP A 164 7.76 9.71 -5.20
C ASP A 164 6.27 10.08 -5.25
N ALA A 165 5.91 11.21 -5.89
CA ALA A 165 4.52 11.62 -6.04
C ALA A 165 3.73 10.70 -6.97
N LEU A 166 4.37 10.15 -8.01
CA LEU A 166 3.74 9.17 -8.90
C LEU A 166 3.51 7.85 -8.17
N ASP A 167 4.49 7.38 -7.40
CA ASP A 167 4.36 6.15 -6.62
C ASP A 167 3.25 6.27 -5.57
N GLN A 168 3.16 7.40 -4.87
CA GLN A 168 2.08 7.67 -3.92
C GLN A 168 0.71 7.70 -4.61
N PHE A 169 0.59 8.44 -5.70
CA PHE A 169 -0.65 8.54 -6.47
C PHE A 169 -1.11 7.17 -6.98
N TRP A 170 -0.18 6.37 -7.52
CA TRP A 170 -0.49 5.05 -8.05
C TRP A 170 -0.83 4.04 -6.96
N SER A 171 -0.12 4.07 -5.83
CA SER A 171 -0.43 3.23 -4.66
C SER A 171 -1.84 3.52 -4.15
N GLU A 172 -2.19 4.81 -4.01
CA GLU A 172 -3.53 5.23 -3.59
C GLU A 172 -4.62 4.77 -4.56
N LEU A 173 -4.38 4.88 -5.86
CA LEU A 173 -5.32 4.37 -6.86
C LEU A 173 -5.46 2.85 -6.80
N TYR A 174 -4.35 2.13 -6.69
CA TYR A 174 -4.30 0.68 -6.69
C TYR A 174 -5.18 0.10 -5.58
N TRP A 175 -4.99 0.55 -4.33
CA TRP A 175 -5.75 -0.02 -3.23
C TRP A 175 -7.22 0.39 -3.26
N ARG A 176 -7.54 1.64 -3.63
CA ARG A 176 -8.93 2.12 -3.68
C ARG A 176 -9.76 1.48 -4.80
N ASN A 177 -9.10 0.95 -5.82
CA ASN A 177 -9.73 0.20 -6.92
C ASN A 177 -9.58 -1.32 -6.75
N ARG A 178 -9.47 -1.81 -5.49
CA ARG A 178 -9.40 -3.23 -5.14
C ARG A 178 -8.27 -3.98 -5.85
N GLN A 179 -7.10 -3.34 -5.96
CA GLN A 179 -5.89 -3.94 -6.54
C GLN A 179 -6.05 -4.37 -8.01
N LYS A 180 -7.04 -3.85 -8.74
CA LYS A 180 -7.28 -4.20 -10.15
C LYS A 180 -6.51 -3.35 -11.15
N ILE A 181 -5.86 -2.28 -10.68
CA ILE A 181 -5.01 -1.43 -11.53
C ILE A 181 -3.66 -2.13 -11.69
N PRO A 182 -3.08 -2.17 -12.91
CA PRO A 182 -1.77 -2.78 -13.11
C PRO A 182 -0.70 -2.06 -12.30
N GLU A 183 0.22 -2.83 -11.72
CA GLU A 183 1.39 -2.27 -11.05
C GLU A 183 2.29 -1.52 -12.04
N ILE A 184 2.84 -0.40 -11.60
CA ILE A 184 3.86 0.34 -12.36
C ILE A 184 5.19 -0.39 -12.33
N SER A 185 5.95 -0.27 -13.42
CA SER A 185 7.23 -0.95 -13.52
C SER A 185 8.25 -0.35 -12.55
N ARG A 186 8.62 -1.11 -11.51
CA ARG A 186 9.66 -0.74 -10.53
C ARG A 186 11.06 -1.24 -10.91
N LYS A 187 11.40 -1.26 -12.21
CA LYS A 187 12.72 -1.70 -12.69
C LYS A 187 13.88 -0.93 -12.04
N TRP A 188 13.61 0.28 -11.57
CA TRP A 188 14.56 1.13 -10.85
C TRP A 188 14.98 0.56 -9.49
N ASP A 189 14.09 -0.17 -8.82
CA ASP A 189 14.38 -0.77 -7.51
C ASP A 189 15.44 -1.86 -7.64
N SER A 190 15.42 -2.62 -8.74
CA SER A 190 16.48 -3.59 -9.05
C SER A 190 17.85 -2.91 -9.22
N LEU A 191 17.89 -1.74 -9.87
CA LEU A 191 19.13 -0.95 -9.99
C LEU A 191 19.61 -0.43 -8.63
N PHE A 192 18.69 0.04 -7.79
CA PHE A 192 19.01 0.49 -6.44
C PHE A 192 19.58 -0.64 -5.59
N MET A 193 18.90 -1.80 -5.56
CA MET A 193 19.32 -2.97 -4.80
C MET A 193 20.67 -3.51 -5.29
N SER A 194 20.89 -3.53 -6.61
CA SER A 194 22.18 -3.91 -7.18
C SER A 194 23.30 -2.96 -6.76
N GLY A 195 23.04 -1.64 -6.75
CA GLY A 195 23.98 -0.63 -6.28
C GLY A 195 24.31 -0.76 -4.79
N CYS A 196 23.31 -1.02 -3.95
CA CYS A 196 23.50 -1.29 -2.53
C CYS A 196 24.35 -2.55 -2.30
N LEU A 197 24.09 -3.63 -3.05
CA LEU A 197 24.85 -4.87 -2.94
C LEU A 197 26.32 -4.69 -3.35
N LEU A 198 26.57 -3.94 -4.42
CA LEU A 198 27.93 -3.56 -4.82
C LEU A 198 28.63 -2.72 -3.74
N ALA A 199 27.94 -1.73 -3.17
CA ALA A 199 28.50 -0.92 -2.09
C ALA A 199 28.85 -1.76 -0.85
N VAL A 200 28.01 -2.74 -0.47
CA VAL A 200 28.32 -3.67 0.63
C VAL A 200 29.59 -4.47 0.33
N LEU A 201 29.75 -4.99 -0.89
CA LEU A 201 30.97 -5.69 -1.30
C LEU A 201 32.21 -4.76 -1.25
N GLU A 202 32.07 -3.52 -1.70
CA GLU A 202 33.13 -2.52 -1.63
C GLU A 202 33.51 -2.20 -0.17
N PHE A 203 32.54 -2.10 0.74
CA PHE A 203 32.82 -1.91 2.17
C PHE A 203 33.50 -3.12 2.81
N LEU A 204 33.09 -4.34 2.47
CA LEU A 204 33.70 -5.58 2.97
C LEU A 204 35.19 -5.68 2.61
N ILE A 205 35.58 -5.12 1.46
CA ILE A 205 36.97 -5.09 0.99
C ILE A 205 37.69 -3.84 1.50
N GLY A 206 37.03 -2.68 1.44
CA GLY A 206 37.58 -1.37 1.77
C GLY A 206 37.91 -1.18 3.24
N ILE A 207 37.12 -1.75 4.16
CA ILE A 207 37.38 -1.69 5.61
C ILE A 207 38.71 -2.40 5.95
N PRO A 208 38.93 -3.69 5.59
CA PRO A 208 40.21 -4.35 5.82
C PRO A 208 41.40 -3.64 5.16
N LEU A 209 41.25 -3.20 3.90
CA LEU A 209 42.30 -2.50 3.17
C LEU A 209 42.68 -1.17 3.83
N SER A 210 41.70 -0.40 4.31
CA SER A 210 41.94 0.84 5.05
C SER A 210 42.73 0.59 6.33
N ILE A 211 42.47 -0.50 7.04
CA ILE A 211 43.18 -0.86 8.27
C ILE A 211 44.62 -1.27 7.97
N VAL A 212 44.82 -2.16 6.98
CA VAL A 212 46.14 -2.69 6.62
C VAL A 212 47.06 -1.61 6.05
N THR A 213 46.52 -0.69 5.26
CA THR A 213 47.31 0.34 4.57
C THR A 213 47.32 1.69 5.29
N ALA A 214 46.57 1.82 6.39
CA ALA A 214 46.32 3.09 7.09
C ALA A 214 45.82 4.22 6.16
N ASN A 215 45.15 3.87 5.04
CA ASN A 215 44.67 4.81 4.05
C ASN A 215 43.14 4.87 4.04
N ILE A 216 42.60 5.98 4.54
CA ILE A 216 41.15 6.20 4.65
C ILE A 216 40.44 6.35 3.30
N LEU A 217 41.19 6.54 2.20
CA LEU A 217 40.60 6.62 0.84
C LEU A 217 39.85 5.33 0.47
N TYR A 218 40.27 4.17 0.99
CA TYR A 218 39.57 2.90 0.78
C TYR A 218 38.19 2.85 1.45
N LEU A 219 37.94 3.67 2.47
CA LEU A 219 36.61 3.86 3.07
C LEU A 219 35.80 4.96 2.37
N LEU A 220 36.46 5.98 1.84
CA LEU A 220 35.79 7.06 1.11
C LEU A 220 35.25 6.61 -0.25
N ALA A 221 35.97 5.73 -0.96
CA ALA A 221 35.56 5.22 -2.26
C ALA A 221 34.14 4.58 -2.26
N PRO A 222 33.80 3.64 -1.36
CA PRO A 222 32.45 3.07 -1.30
C PRO A 222 31.38 4.09 -0.91
N CYS A 223 31.70 5.04 -0.03
CA CYS A 223 30.76 6.12 0.32
C CYS A 223 30.41 6.99 -0.90
N VAL A 224 31.41 7.34 -1.72
CA VAL A 224 31.20 8.14 -2.94
C VAL A 224 30.44 7.33 -4.00
N SER A 225 30.78 6.04 -4.15
CA SER A 225 30.09 5.09 -5.05
C SER A 225 28.60 4.99 -4.69
N LEU A 226 28.28 4.74 -3.41
CA LEU A 226 26.91 4.65 -2.91
C LEU A 226 26.14 5.96 -3.10
N TYR A 227 26.78 7.11 -2.83
CA TYR A 227 26.16 8.41 -3.08
C TYR A 227 25.85 8.65 -4.57
N ALA A 228 26.78 8.29 -5.46
CA ALA A 228 26.58 8.40 -6.90
C ALA A 228 25.45 7.48 -7.38
N CYS A 229 25.40 6.22 -6.92
CA CYS A 229 24.32 5.29 -7.21
C CYS A 229 22.97 5.82 -6.72
N TRP A 230 22.89 6.36 -5.50
CA TRP A 230 21.67 6.96 -4.97
C TRP A 230 21.20 8.17 -5.78
N LYS A 231 22.13 9.02 -6.24
CA LYS A 231 21.81 10.15 -7.13
C LYS A 231 21.31 9.68 -8.49
N LEU A 232 21.94 8.67 -9.08
CA LEU A 232 21.50 8.07 -10.34
C LEU A 232 20.11 7.45 -10.19
N TYR A 233 19.86 6.71 -9.10
CA TYR A 233 18.55 6.17 -8.78
C TYR A 233 17.49 7.27 -8.71
N ARG A 234 17.72 8.33 -7.92
CA ARG A 234 16.77 9.45 -7.81
C ARG A 234 16.50 10.13 -9.15
N LEU A 235 17.55 10.34 -9.94
CA LEU A 235 17.41 10.95 -11.26
C LEU A 235 16.56 10.05 -12.16
N TYR A 236 16.89 8.76 -12.21
CA TYR A 236 16.21 7.82 -13.09
C TYR A 236 14.76 7.59 -12.68
N HIS A 237 14.51 7.44 -11.37
CA HIS A 237 13.16 7.37 -10.80
C HIS A 237 12.31 8.60 -11.12
N HIS A 238 12.91 9.80 -11.16
CA HIS A 238 12.17 11.02 -11.47
C HIS A 238 11.88 11.22 -12.97
N TYR A 239 12.77 10.79 -13.85
CA TYR A 239 12.65 11.05 -15.30
C TYR A 239 12.13 9.89 -16.13
N SER A 240 12.13 8.69 -15.57
CA SER A 240 11.59 7.53 -16.25
C SER A 240 10.06 7.56 -16.24
N ASP A 241 9.48 6.94 -17.27
CA ASP A 241 8.04 6.68 -17.34
C ASP A 241 7.81 5.20 -16.96
N PRO A 242 7.34 4.91 -15.74
CA PRO A 242 7.06 3.55 -15.30
C PRO A 242 5.64 3.10 -15.67
N LEU A 243 4.84 3.94 -16.33
CA LEU A 243 3.44 3.66 -16.63
C LEU A 243 3.30 2.61 -17.73
N PRO A 244 2.24 1.79 -17.69
CA PRO A 244 1.85 0.95 -18.81
C PRO A 244 1.63 1.80 -20.08
N PRO A 245 2.00 1.29 -21.27
CA PRO A 245 1.78 2.00 -22.54
C PRO A 245 0.32 2.39 -22.78
N GLU A 246 -0.62 1.63 -22.23
CA GLU A 246 -2.07 1.86 -22.36
C GLU A 246 -2.60 2.95 -21.42
N LEU A 247 -1.85 3.35 -20.39
CA LEU A 247 -2.31 4.25 -19.31
C LEU A 247 -1.47 5.53 -19.23
N GLN A 248 -1.43 6.27 -20.34
CA GLN A 248 -0.56 7.45 -20.48
C GLN A 248 -1.25 8.76 -20.06
N THR A 249 -2.55 8.87 -20.27
CA THR A 249 -3.35 10.05 -19.91
C THR A 249 -4.39 9.76 -18.83
N PHE A 250 -4.87 10.80 -18.15
CA PHE A 250 -5.95 10.64 -17.17
C PHE A 250 -7.26 10.16 -17.79
N ARG A 251 -7.50 10.41 -19.08
CA ARG A 251 -8.62 9.84 -19.82
C ARG A 251 -8.50 8.33 -19.92
N ASP A 252 -7.33 7.82 -20.29
CA ASP A 252 -7.10 6.38 -20.44
C ASP A 252 -7.28 5.66 -19.11
N LEU A 253 -6.74 6.25 -18.04
CA LEU A 253 -6.92 5.77 -16.67
C LEU A 253 -8.39 5.79 -16.23
N ALA A 254 -9.12 6.87 -16.50
CA ALA A 254 -10.53 6.97 -16.15
C ALA A 254 -11.41 5.97 -16.92
N LEU A 255 -11.11 5.73 -18.21
CA LEU A 255 -11.78 4.70 -19.01
C LEU A 255 -11.49 3.31 -18.47
N PHE A 256 -10.24 3.04 -18.09
CA PHE A 256 -9.84 1.77 -17.51
C PHE A 256 -10.58 1.48 -16.19
N ILE A 257 -10.58 2.43 -15.26
CA ILE A 257 -11.30 2.31 -13.98
C ILE A 257 -12.81 2.12 -14.21
N ALA A 258 -13.39 2.85 -15.17
CA ALA A 258 -14.80 2.67 -15.51
C ALA A 258 -15.11 1.27 -16.07
N GLY A 259 -14.18 0.68 -16.83
CA GLY A 259 -14.27 -0.71 -17.28
C GLY A 259 -14.28 -1.70 -16.12
N LEU A 260 -13.36 -1.53 -15.16
CA LEU A 260 -13.29 -2.36 -13.95
C LEU A 260 -14.59 -2.32 -13.13
N ASN A 261 -15.21 -1.14 -13.05
CA ASN A 261 -16.48 -0.95 -12.34
C ASN A 261 -17.65 -1.56 -13.10
N SER A 262 -17.64 -1.52 -14.42
CA SER A 262 -18.67 -2.14 -15.26
C SER A 262 -18.66 -3.67 -15.12
N ASP A 263 -17.46 -4.28 -15.11
CA ASP A 263 -17.30 -5.73 -14.90
C ASP A 263 -17.65 -6.14 -13.47
N ALA A 264 -17.37 -5.28 -12.48
CA ALA A 264 -17.78 -5.51 -11.09
C ALA A 264 -19.31 -5.45 -10.91
N VAL A 265 -20.00 -4.53 -11.61
CA VAL A 265 -21.47 -4.46 -11.60
C VAL A 265 -22.08 -5.67 -12.28
N LEU A 266 -21.50 -6.15 -13.38
CA LEU A 266 -21.94 -7.38 -14.05
C LEU A 266 -21.74 -8.62 -13.17
N ALA A 267 -20.60 -8.75 -12.50
CA ALA A 267 -20.31 -9.87 -11.60
C ALA A 267 -21.30 -9.96 -10.42
N VAL A 268 -21.72 -8.81 -9.87
CA VAL A 268 -22.73 -8.73 -8.79
C VAL A 268 -24.14 -9.08 -9.29
N GLN A 269 -24.46 -8.81 -10.56
CA GLN A 269 -25.75 -9.19 -11.16
C GLN A 269 -25.80 -10.67 -11.58
N THR A 270 -24.67 -11.30 -11.85
CA THR A 270 -24.57 -12.73 -12.18
C THR A 270 -24.44 -13.65 -10.99
N ASP A 271 -24.64 -13.16 -9.75
CA ASP A 271 -24.78 -14.01 -8.57
C ASP A 271 -26.26 -14.15 -8.16
N PRO A 272 -27.07 -14.99 -8.85
CA PRO A 272 -28.41 -15.32 -8.42
C PRO A 272 -28.34 -16.43 -7.37
N GLN A 273 -27.79 -16.16 -6.19
CA GLN A 273 -28.15 -16.92 -4.99
C GLN A 273 -29.32 -16.26 -4.28
N CYS A 274 -30.46 -16.19 -4.98
CA CYS A 274 -31.77 -15.95 -4.37
C CYS A 274 -32.91 -16.30 -5.34
N GLU A 275 -33.07 -17.59 -5.66
CA GLU A 275 -34.39 -18.13 -6.03
C GLU A 275 -34.62 -19.47 -5.33
N VAL A 276 -35.28 -19.35 -4.17
CA VAL A 276 -36.41 -20.17 -3.68
C VAL A 276 -36.34 -21.69 -3.89
N GLU A 277 -36.18 -22.43 -2.79
CA GLU A 277 -37.01 -23.62 -2.54
C GLU A 277 -37.59 -23.59 -1.12
N GLY A 278 -38.77 -22.97 -1.04
CA GLY A 278 -39.78 -23.29 -0.05
C GLY A 278 -41.12 -23.33 -0.77
N SER A 279 -41.60 -24.53 -1.13
CA SER A 279 -43.01 -24.90 -1.36
C SER A 279 -43.13 -26.34 -1.87
N ALA A 280 -43.18 -27.32 -0.97
CA ALA A 280 -44.08 -28.49 -0.98
C ALA A 280 -43.98 -29.24 0.34
#